data_AF-A0A970FTJ7-F1
#
_entry.id   AF-A0A970FTJ7-F1
#
_cell.length_a   1.000
_cell.length_b   1.000
_cell.length_c   1.000
_cell.angle_alpha   90.00
_cell.angle_beta   90.00
_cell.angle_gamma   90.00
#
_symmetry.space_group_name_H-M   'P 1'
#
loop_
_entity.id
_entity.type
_entity.pdbx_description
1 polymer ?
#
loop_
_entity_poly.entity_id
_entity_poly.type
_entity_poly.pdbx_seq_one_letter_code
_entity_poly.pdbx_strand_id
1 'polypeptide(L)'
;MEYWRVNDQEVAEIANNISYVGLLQPIVLTRNLEGEGYQIMFGEKRLKACILLGWKRVPAIIRNPIGIDVNRPSSTGMGEKDG
;
A
#
# COMPACT_ATOMS: atom_id res chain seq x y z
N MET A 1 12.57 -6.99 -11.97
CA MET A 1 11.20 -6.62 -11.55
C MET A 1 10.34 -7.86 -11.78
N GLU A 2 10.31 -8.74 -10.79
CA GLU A 2 9.81 -10.10 -10.95
C GLU A 2 8.46 -10.27 -10.23
N TYR A 3 7.49 -10.74 -11.02
CA TYR A 3 6.27 -11.46 -10.68
C TYR A 3 5.29 -10.92 -9.63
N TRP A 4 4.47 -9.96 -10.05
CA TRP A 4 3.05 -10.01 -9.70
C TRP A 4 2.30 -10.95 -10.66
N ARG A 5 2.34 -12.26 -10.37
CA ARG A 5 1.43 -13.25 -11.01
C ARG A 5 0.03 -13.10 -10.43
N VAL A 6 -0.61 -11.98 -10.74
CA VAL A 6 -1.99 -11.75 -10.34
C VAL A 6 -2.85 -12.12 -11.54
N ASN A 7 -3.67 -13.15 -11.37
CA ASN A 7 -4.60 -13.58 -12.41
C ASN A 7 -5.68 -12.52 -12.59
N ASP A 8 -5.83 -12.00 -13.81
CA ASP A 8 -6.80 -10.93 -14.11
C ASP A 8 -8.25 -11.38 -13.88
N GLN A 9 -8.55 -12.67 -14.08
CA GLN A 9 -9.88 -13.23 -13.80
C GLN A 9 -10.20 -13.18 -12.30
N GLU A 10 -9.23 -13.56 -11.45
CA GLU A 10 -9.40 -13.49 -10.00
C GLU A 10 -9.55 -12.03 -9.52
N VAL A 11 -8.81 -11.09 -10.14
CA VAL A 11 -8.96 -9.67 -9.84
C VAL A 11 -10.35 -9.17 -10.24
N ALA A 12 -10.87 -9.59 -11.38
CA ALA A 12 -12.21 -9.22 -11.84
C ALA A 12 -13.31 -9.75 -10.90
N GLU A 13 -13.18 -11.00 -10.44
CA GLU A 13 -14.12 -11.58 -9.46
C GLU A 13 -14.08 -10.84 -8.12
N ILE A 14 -12.88 -10.50 -7.64
CA ILE A 14 -12.71 -9.69 -6.42
C ILE A 14 -13.29 -8.28 -6.62
N ALA A 15 -13.06 -7.64 -7.77
CA ALA A 15 -13.62 -6.32 -8.09
C ALA A 15 -15.14 -6.36 -8.13
N ASN A 16 -15.72 -7.40 -8.72
CA ASN A 16 -17.16 -7.59 -8.73
C ASN A 16 -17.69 -7.73 -7.31
N ASN A 17 -17.08 -8.55 -6.45
CA ASN A 17 -17.52 -8.66 -5.05
C ASN A 17 -17.40 -7.32 -4.30
N ILE A 18 -16.25 -6.63 -4.41
CA ILE A 18 -16.02 -5.34 -3.76
C ILE A 18 -17.03 -4.28 -4.22
N SER A 19 -17.49 -4.30 -5.48
CA SER A 19 -18.49 -3.33 -5.95
C SER A 19 -19.87 -3.52 -5.29
N TYR A 20 -20.22 -4.74 -4.87
CA TYR A 20 -21.47 -5.02 -4.17
C TYR A 20 -21.38 -4.83 -2.65
N VAL A 21 -20.31 -5.35 -2.00
CA VAL A 21 -20.23 -5.40 -0.53
C VAL A 21 -19.23 -4.42 0.08
N GLY A 22 -18.44 -3.74 -0.76
CA GLY A 22 -17.33 -2.89 -0.33
C GLY A 22 -16.05 -3.68 0.00
N LEU A 23 -14.98 -2.96 0.37
CA LEU A 23 -13.70 -3.56 0.77
C LEU A 23 -13.73 -3.90 2.27
N LEU A 24 -14.32 -5.05 2.61
CA LEU A 24 -14.45 -5.49 4.02
C LEU A 24 -13.11 -5.79 4.69
N GLN A 25 -12.16 -6.32 3.92
CA GLN A 25 -10.82 -6.65 4.42
C GLN A 25 -9.84 -5.58 3.95
N PRO A 26 -9.24 -4.77 4.85
CA PRO A 26 -8.30 -3.71 4.49
C PRO A 26 -7.00 -4.23 3.85
N ILE A 27 -6.32 -3.35 3.11
CA ILE A 27 -4.96 -3.61 2.61
C ILE A 27 -3.96 -3.50 3.77
N VAL A 28 -2.98 -4.40 3.86
CA VAL A 28 -1.96 -4.32 4.92
C VAL A 28 -0.70 -3.71 4.32
N LEU A 29 -0.23 -2.62 4.92
CA LEU A 29 0.92 -1.86 4.48
C LEU A 29 1.97 -1.77 5.59
N THR A 30 3.22 -1.56 5.22
CA THR A 30 4.28 -1.08 6.13
C THR A 30 4.69 0.32 5.70
N ARG A 31 5.20 1.14 6.63
CA ARG A 31 5.89 2.38 6.23
C ARG A 31 7.13 2.02 5.43
N ASN A 32 7.43 2.84 4.43
CA ASN A 32 8.71 2.75 3.73
C ASN A 32 9.83 3.13 4.71
N LEU A 33 10.88 2.30 4.81
CA LEU A 33 12.00 2.56 5.72
C LEU A 33 13.06 3.47 5.09
N GLU A 34 13.11 3.52 3.76
CA GLU A 34 14.13 4.24 3.00
C GLU A 34 13.63 5.60 2.49
N GLY A 35 12.41 6.00 2.85
CA GLY A 35 11.83 7.25 2.40
C GLY A 35 10.36 7.40 2.76
N GLU A 36 9.66 8.25 2.03
CA GLU A 36 8.24 8.52 2.27
C GLU A 36 7.34 7.42 1.70
N GLY A 37 6.10 7.39 2.20
CA GLY A 37 5.04 6.53 1.70
C GLY A 37 4.98 5.16 2.38
N TYR A 38 4.38 4.21 1.67
CA TYR A 38 4.01 2.90 2.18
C TYR A 38 4.34 1.81 1.16
N GLN A 39 4.64 0.63 1.67
CA GLN A 39 4.80 -0.58 0.86
C GLN A 39 3.70 -1.58 1.20
N ILE A 40 3.24 -2.32 0.21
CA ILE A 40 2.20 -3.34 0.41
C ILE A 40 2.84 -4.59 1.02
N MET A 41 2.29 -5.04 2.15
CA MET A 41 2.63 -6.34 2.71
C MET A 41 1.64 -7.42 2.24
N PHE A 42 0.33 -7.11 2.28
CA PHE A 42 -0.72 -8.05 1.88
C PHE A 42 -1.92 -7.33 1.25
N GLY A 43 -2.63 -8.05 0.38
CA GLY A 43 -3.89 -7.57 -0.23
C GLY A 43 -3.75 -7.02 -1.64
N GLU A 44 -2.69 -7.38 -2.36
CA GLU A 44 -2.35 -6.90 -3.70
C GLU A 44 -3.48 -7.07 -4.72
N LYS A 45 -4.15 -8.23 -4.72
CA LYS A 45 -5.35 -8.49 -5.54
C LYS A 45 -6.50 -7.54 -5.23
N ARG A 46 -6.73 -7.27 -3.94
CA ARG A 46 -7.77 -6.33 -3.47
C ARG A 46 -7.42 -4.91 -3.89
N LEU A 47 -6.16 -4.50 -3.79
CA LEU A 47 -5.73 -3.20 -4.26
C LEU A 47 -5.92 -3.05 -5.77
N LYS A 48 -5.50 -4.04 -6.57
CA LYS A 48 -5.73 -4.05 -8.01
C LYS A 48 -7.21 -3.97 -8.36
N ALA A 49 -8.06 -4.72 -7.67
CA ALA A 49 -9.51 -4.68 -7.85
C ALA A 49 -10.07 -3.27 -7.56
N CYS A 50 -9.66 -2.64 -6.46
CA CYS A 50 -10.05 -1.26 -6.14
C CYS A 50 -9.58 -0.25 -7.21
N ILE A 51 -8.37 -0.42 -7.76
CA ILE A 51 -7.86 0.40 -8.87
C ILE A 51 -8.75 0.21 -10.12
N LEU A 52 -9.12 -1.03 -10.43
CA LEU A 52 -9.99 -1.38 -11.55
C LEU A 52 -11.38 -0.75 -11.42
N LEU A 53 -11.89 -0.66 -10.19
CA LEU A 53 -13.14 0.04 -9.84
C LEU A 53 -12.99 1.58 -9.80
N GLY A 54 -11.79 2.12 -10.04
CA GLY A 54 -11.54 3.56 -10.06
C GLY A 54 -11.43 4.22 -8.67
N TRP A 55 -11.29 3.44 -7.60
CA TRP A 55 -11.18 3.98 -6.24
C TRP A 55 -9.88 4.78 -6.07
N LYS A 56 -9.99 6.00 -5.54
CA LYS A 56 -8.83 6.86 -5.26
C LYS A 56 -8.20 6.60 -3.89
N ARG A 57 -8.96 6.00 -2.97
CA ARG A 57 -8.55 5.69 -1.59
C ARG A 57 -9.15 4.35 -1.17
N VAL A 58 -8.42 3.61 -0.35
CA VAL A 58 -8.85 2.32 0.21
C VAL A 58 -8.58 2.28 1.71
N PRO A 59 -9.39 1.58 2.52
CA PRO A 59 -9.03 1.29 3.89
C PRO A 59 -7.75 0.45 3.94
N ALA A 60 -6.82 0.85 4.79
CA ALA A 60 -5.55 0.18 5.00
C ALA A 60 -5.18 0.10 6.47
N ILE A 61 -4.48 -0.97 6.84
CA ILE A 61 -3.89 -1.18 8.16
C ILE A 61 -2.38 -1.05 8.01
N ILE A 62 -1.77 -0.17 8.80
CA ILE A 62 -0.31 -0.03 8.84
C ILE A 62 0.25 -0.98 9.89
N ARG A 63 1.16 -1.86 9.48
CA ARG A 63 1.94 -2.75 10.34
C ARG A 63 3.42 -2.56 10.04
N ASN A 64 4.18 -2.20 11.05
CA ASN A 64 5.63 -2.05 10.93
C ASN A 64 6.30 -3.20 11.70
N PRO A 65 7.46 -3.70 11.22
CA PRO A 65 8.27 -4.64 11.98
C PRO A 65 8.64 -4.07 13.35
N ILE A 66 8.83 -4.96 14.32
CA ILE A 66 9.27 -4.59 15.67
C ILE A 66 10.66 -3.94 15.59
N GLY A 67 10.87 -2.85 16.32
CA GLY A 67 12.14 -2.13 16.35
C GLY A 67 12.30 -1.07 15.25
N ILE A 68 11.28 -0.87 14.40
CA ILE A 68 11.26 0.25 13.46
C ILE A 68 10.82 1.52 14.19
N ASP A 69 11.72 2.51 14.26
CA ASP A 69 11.37 3.87 14.64
C ASP A 69 10.67 4.57 13.46
N VAL A 70 9.35 4.69 13.56
CA VAL A 70 8.49 5.32 12.55
C VAL A 70 8.43 6.85 12.66
N ASN A 71 9.08 7.42 13.68
CA ASN A 71 9.17 8.86 13.90
C ASN A 71 10.52 9.44 13.46
N ARG A 72 11.37 8.65 12.80
CA ARG A 72 12.62 9.16 12.24
C ARG A 72 12.28 10.24 11.20
N PRO A 73 12.68 11.51 11.40
CA PRO A 73 12.49 12.53 10.37
C PRO A 73 13.21 12.06 9.11
N SER A 74 12.52 12.08 7.98
CA SER A 74 13.12 11.80 6.68
C SER A 74 14.36 12.68 6.56
N SER A 75 15.52 12.07 6.30
CA SER A 75 16.81 12.77 6.20
C SER A 75 16.91 13.72 4.98
N THR A 76 15.78 14.14 4.41
CA THR A 76 15.69 15.12 3.35
C THR A 76 15.70 16.51 3.97
N GLY A 77 16.90 16.99 4.29
CA GLY A 77 17.05 18.33 4.87
C GLY A 77 18.45 18.74 5.30
N MET A 78 19.52 18.08 4.83
CA MET A 78 20.88 18.64 4.97
C MET A 78 21.19 19.52 3.76
N GLY A 79 20.46 20.64 3.65
CA GLY A 79 20.95 21.80 2.94
C GLY A 79 21.61 22.70 3.97
N GLU A 80 22.88 22.42 4.31
CA GLU A 80 23.74 23.41 4.94
C GLU A 80 23.89 24.57 3.95
N LYS A 81 23.01 25.55 4.09
CA LYS A 81 23.39 26.94 3.90
C LYS A 81 24.19 27.31 5.14
N ASP A 82 25.45 27.70 4.96
CA ASP A 82 26.14 28.78 5.65
C ASP A 82 27.65 28.70 5.34
N GLY A 83 28.19 29.74 4.71
CA GLY A 83 29.61 29.90 4.39
C GLY A 83 29.86 30.63 3.08
#